data_AF-A0A2A4QER2-F1
#
_entry.id   AF-A0A2A4QER2-F1
#
_cell.length_a   1.000
_cell.length_b   1.000
_cell.length_c   1.000
_cell.angle_alpha   90.00
_cell.angle_beta   90.00
_cell.angle_gamma   90.00
#
_symmetry.space_group_name_H-M   'P 1'
#
loop_
_entity.id
_entity.type
_entity.pdbx_description
1 polymer ?
#
loop_
_entity_poly.entity_id
_entity_poly.type
_entity_poly.pdbx_seq_one_letter_code
_entity_poly.pdbx_strand_id
1 'polypeptide(L)'
;MRKFGYARVSTSQQSLQLQIKALEAEGVQTSRIFSDVGSRSNMDREELNVLRVKVEEGDLVLVTRLDRLGSDTADMIELIKEFDTAGIAIRFIKEGLSTEGTMGKMIVTILSAVADAERERILERTNEGRVDAMAKGVKFGRKRSIDRSKLLELHNDGMGATNIAKELGVGRSTVYKILDEES
;
A
#
# COMPACT_ATOMS: atom_id res chain seq x y z
N MET A 1 -29.01 -3.48 -14.74
CA MET A 1 -27.81 -3.02 -14.02
C MET A 1 -27.88 -3.46 -12.57
N ARG A 2 -26.98 -4.35 -12.12
CA ARG A 2 -26.93 -4.75 -10.71
C ARG A 2 -26.13 -3.70 -9.94
N LYS A 3 -26.58 -3.41 -8.72
CA LYS A 3 -25.85 -2.55 -7.78
C LYS A 3 -25.12 -3.41 -6.76
N PHE A 4 -23.86 -3.09 -6.56
CA PHE A 4 -22.98 -3.65 -5.55
C PHE A 4 -22.51 -2.54 -4.61
N GLY A 5 -22.12 -2.90 -3.39
CA GLY A 5 -21.61 -1.96 -2.41
C GLY A 5 -20.26 -2.41 -1.89
N TYR A 6 -19.34 -1.46 -1.72
CA TYR A 6 -18.06 -1.72 -1.07
C TYR A 6 -17.85 -0.75 0.10
N ALA A 7 -17.44 -1.30 1.24
CA ALA A 7 -17.14 -0.54 2.45
C ALA A 7 -15.80 -0.99 3.04
N ARG A 8 -15.03 -0.04 3.57
CA ARG A 8 -13.73 -0.35 4.18
C ARG A 8 -13.48 0.46 5.44
N VAL A 9 -12.89 -0.14 6.46
CA VAL A 9 -12.43 0.57 7.67
C VAL A 9 -11.09 0.02 8.15
N SER A 10 -10.31 0.84 8.84
CA SER A 10 -9.04 0.39 9.43
C SER A 10 -9.25 -0.43 10.71
N THR A 11 -10.17 -0.02 11.58
CA THR A 11 -10.45 -0.68 12.88
C THR A 11 -11.87 -0.49 13.40
N SER A 12 -12.56 0.60 13.02
CA SER A 12 -13.85 0.98 13.64
C SER A 12 -15.04 0.26 13.03
N GLN A 13 -15.59 -0.71 13.76
CA GLN A 13 -16.81 -1.43 13.37
C GLN A 13 -18.05 -0.52 13.34
N GLN A 14 -18.11 0.53 14.18
CA GLN A 14 -19.17 1.54 14.15
C GLN A 14 -19.16 2.32 12.83
N SER A 15 -17.98 2.72 12.35
CA SER A 15 -17.84 3.40 11.07
C SER A 15 -18.22 2.51 9.90
N LEU A 16 -18.05 1.18 10.01
CA LEU A 16 -18.44 0.25 8.96
C LEU A 16 -19.96 0.15 8.85
N GLN A 17 -20.67 0.06 9.98
CA GLN A 17 -22.12 0.00 10.00
C GLN A 17 -22.77 1.25 9.39
N LEU A 18 -22.19 2.43 9.63
CA LEU A 18 -22.63 3.67 8.98
C LEU A 18 -22.48 3.60 7.45
N GLN A 19 -21.41 2.98 6.96
CA GLN A 19 -21.21 2.81 5.52
C GLN A 19 -22.22 1.84 4.91
N ILE A 20 -22.44 0.70 5.56
CA ILE A 20 -23.41 -0.31 5.11
C ILE A 20 -24.82 0.33 5.02
N LYS A 21 -25.25 1.06 6.06
CA LYS A 21 -26.55 1.76 6.04
C LYS A 21 -26.66 2.78 4.90
N ALA A 22 -25.58 3.51 4.62
CA ALA A 22 -25.58 4.45 3.50
C ALA A 22 -25.69 3.74 2.15
N LEU A 23 -25.05 2.57 1.98
CA LEU A 23 -25.17 1.76 0.77
C LEU A 23 -26.57 1.16 0.61
N GLU A 24 -27.18 0.68 1.70
CA GLU A 24 -28.55 0.17 1.70
C GLU A 24 -29.56 1.27 1.34
N ALA A 25 -29.36 2.49 1.84
CA ALA A 25 -30.19 3.64 1.50
C ALA A 25 -30.16 4.00 -0.01
N GLU A 26 -29.07 3.69 -0.70
CA GLU A 26 -28.93 3.84 -2.16
C GLU A 26 -29.52 2.65 -2.97
N GLY A 27 -30.16 1.71 -2.27
CA GLY A 27 -30.82 0.55 -2.84
C GLY A 27 -29.88 -0.60 -3.20
N VAL A 28 -28.71 -0.67 -2.57
CA VAL A 28 -27.84 -1.87 -2.66
C VAL A 28 -28.43 -2.97 -1.78
N GLN A 29 -28.57 -4.18 -2.33
CA GLN A 29 -29.01 -5.34 -1.55
C GLN A 29 -27.91 -5.73 -0.55
N THR A 30 -28.28 -6.04 0.70
CA THR A 30 -27.33 -6.45 1.75
C THR A 30 -26.44 -7.63 1.32
N SER A 31 -26.96 -8.57 0.52
CA SER A 31 -26.21 -9.70 -0.04
C SER A 31 -25.15 -9.34 -1.10
N ARG A 32 -25.15 -8.07 -1.55
CA ARG A 32 -24.21 -7.51 -2.54
C ARG A 32 -23.34 -6.41 -1.95
N ILE A 33 -23.30 -6.29 -0.62
CA ILE A 33 -22.40 -5.40 0.10
C ILE A 33 -21.19 -6.20 0.58
N PHE A 34 -20.01 -5.72 0.23
CA PHE A 34 -18.72 -6.34 0.54
C PHE A 34 -17.96 -5.39 1.47
N SER A 35 -17.34 -5.93 2.52
CA SER A 35 -16.70 -5.10 3.53
C SER A 35 -15.37 -5.63 4.04
N ASP A 36 -14.31 -4.83 3.92
CA ASP A 36 -12.99 -5.17 4.46
C ASP A 36 -12.67 -4.36 5.73
N VAL A 37 -12.03 -5.03 6.70
CA VAL A 37 -11.53 -4.41 7.94
C VAL A 37 -10.04 -4.67 8.06
N GLY A 38 -9.22 -3.61 8.00
CA GLY A 38 -7.78 -3.77 8.12
C GLY A 38 -6.99 -2.49 7.80
N SER A 39 -5.86 -2.32 8.48
CA SER A 39 -4.94 -1.19 8.27
C SER A 39 -3.75 -1.52 7.36
N ARG A 40 -3.56 -2.80 7.02
CA ARG A 40 -2.36 -3.26 6.32
C ARG A 40 -2.60 -3.38 4.81
N SER A 41 -1.62 -2.93 4.04
CA SER A 41 -1.61 -2.93 2.57
C SER A 41 -1.79 -4.35 2.00
N ASN A 42 -2.70 -4.48 1.04
CA ASN A 42 -2.97 -5.60 0.12
C ASN A 42 -3.34 -6.99 0.67
N MET A 43 -2.98 -7.37 1.91
CA MET A 43 -3.23 -8.74 2.39
C MET A 43 -4.63 -8.96 3.02
N ASP A 44 -5.33 -7.90 3.41
CA ASP A 44 -6.62 -8.00 4.14
C ASP A 44 -7.83 -7.56 3.27
N ARG A 45 -7.83 -7.85 1.96
CA ARG A 45 -8.88 -7.41 1.01
C ARG A 45 -9.67 -8.57 0.39
N GLU A 46 -10.02 -9.55 1.20
CA GLU A 46 -10.74 -10.74 0.74
C GLU A 46 -12.10 -10.38 0.13
N GLU A 47 -12.85 -9.45 0.74
CA GLU A 47 -14.19 -9.11 0.27
C GLU A 47 -14.15 -8.27 -1.02
N LEU A 48 -13.13 -7.42 -1.21
CA LEU A 48 -12.90 -6.79 -2.51
C LEU A 48 -12.62 -7.83 -3.60
N ASN A 49 -11.83 -8.86 -3.31
CA ASN A 49 -11.54 -9.92 -4.28
C ASN A 49 -12.79 -10.73 -4.63
N VAL A 50 -13.67 -11.00 -3.65
CA VAL A 50 -14.96 -11.61 -3.92
C VAL A 50 -15.85 -10.69 -4.77
N LEU A 51 -15.84 -9.38 -4.51
CA LEU A 51 -16.54 -8.40 -5.32
C LEU A 51 -16.06 -8.46 -6.78
N ARG A 52 -14.74 -8.43 -7.02
CA ARG A 52 -14.12 -8.53 -8.36
C ARG A 52 -14.61 -9.73 -9.17
N VAL A 53 -14.81 -10.87 -8.52
CA VAL A 53 -15.27 -12.10 -9.19
C VAL A 53 -16.78 -12.07 -9.50
N LYS A 54 -17.57 -11.29 -8.76
CA LYS A 54 -19.04 -11.27 -8.88
C LYS A 54 -19.58 -10.20 -9.83
N VAL A 55 -18.83 -9.13 -10.04
CA VAL A 55 -19.20 -8.03 -10.93
C VAL A 55 -18.97 -8.42 -12.39
N GLU A 56 -19.83 -7.94 -13.26
CA GLU A 56 -19.69 -8.11 -14.71
C GLU A 56 -19.93 -6.76 -15.41
N GLU A 57 -19.61 -6.70 -16.70
CA GLU A 57 -19.84 -5.51 -17.53
C GLU A 57 -21.28 -4.98 -17.38
N GLY A 58 -21.40 -3.66 -17.19
CA GLY A 58 -22.69 -2.98 -17.01
C GLY A 58 -23.23 -3.00 -15.58
N ASP A 59 -22.45 -3.46 -14.60
CA ASP A 59 -22.73 -3.31 -13.19
C ASP A 59 -22.25 -1.97 -12.62
N LEU A 60 -22.80 -1.61 -11.45
CA LEU A 60 -22.45 -0.41 -10.70
C LEU A 60 -22.00 -0.77 -9.28
N VAL A 61 -20.79 -0.36 -8.92
CA VAL A 61 -20.23 -0.45 -7.57
C VAL A 61 -20.40 0.89 -6.87
N LEU A 62 -21.10 0.89 -5.75
CA LEU A 62 -21.27 2.05 -4.89
C LEU A 62 -20.26 2.02 -3.75
N VAL A 63 -19.65 3.16 -3.50
CA VAL A 63 -18.73 3.39 -2.39
C VAL A 63 -19.17 4.67 -1.68
N THR A 64 -19.05 4.70 -0.35
CA THR A 64 -19.49 5.88 0.41
C THR A 64 -18.66 7.12 0.14
N ARG A 65 -17.33 6.97 0.03
CA ARG A 65 -16.36 8.04 -0.23
C ARG A 65 -15.11 7.52 -0.95
N LEU A 66 -14.34 8.43 -1.54
CA LEU A 66 -13.09 8.12 -2.24
C LEU A 66 -12.08 7.33 -1.36
N ASP A 67 -11.83 7.77 -0.12
CA ASP A 67 -10.87 7.13 0.80
C ASP A 67 -11.32 5.75 1.31
N ARG A 68 -12.53 5.31 0.94
CA ARG A 68 -13.08 3.99 1.29
C ARG A 68 -12.93 2.97 0.18
N LEU A 69 -12.49 3.38 -1.01
CA LEU A 69 -12.19 2.46 -2.10
C LEU A 69 -10.76 1.92 -2.02
N GLY A 70 -9.76 2.75 -1.73
CA GLY A 70 -8.35 2.35 -1.69
C GLY A 70 -7.70 2.41 -0.31
N SER A 71 -6.49 1.85 -0.22
CA SER A 71 -5.55 2.01 0.90
C SER A 71 -4.80 3.32 0.85
N ASP A 72 -4.45 3.76 -0.35
CA ASP A 72 -3.93 5.08 -0.67
C ASP A 72 -4.53 5.57 -2.01
N THR A 73 -4.08 6.74 -2.47
CA THR A 73 -4.58 7.35 -3.70
C THR A 73 -4.21 6.52 -4.94
N ALA A 74 -3.03 5.89 -4.95
CA ALA A 74 -2.57 5.11 -6.09
C ALA A 74 -3.40 3.82 -6.24
N ASP A 75 -3.60 3.09 -5.14
CA ASP A 75 -4.46 1.91 -5.07
C ASP A 75 -5.90 2.25 -5.47
N MET A 76 -6.45 3.38 -5.00
CA MET A 76 -7.77 3.84 -5.42
C MET A 76 -7.87 4.03 -6.94
N ILE A 77 -6.86 4.65 -7.57
CA ILE A 77 -6.87 4.89 -9.02
C ILE A 77 -6.71 3.60 -9.80
N GLU A 78 -5.85 2.69 -9.33
CA GLU A 78 -5.66 1.39 -9.95
C GLU A 78 -6.97 0.61 -9.97
N LEU A 79 -7.70 0.60 -8.85
CA LEU A 79 -9.04 0.01 -8.79
C LEU A 79 -10.00 0.67 -9.76
N ILE A 80 -10.06 2.01 -9.79
CA ILE A 80 -10.95 2.73 -10.70
C ILE A 80 -10.67 2.34 -12.16
N LYS A 81 -9.40 2.27 -12.57
CA LYS A 81 -9.00 1.86 -13.92
C LYS A 81 -9.32 0.40 -14.21
N GLU A 82 -9.13 -0.48 -13.22
CA GLU A 82 -9.46 -1.90 -13.32
C GLU A 82 -10.96 -2.10 -13.59
N PHE A 83 -11.81 -1.50 -12.77
CA PHE A 83 -13.27 -1.58 -12.94
C PHE A 83 -13.73 -0.92 -14.26
N ASP A 84 -13.17 0.23 -14.64
CA ASP A 84 -13.50 0.89 -15.92
C ASP A 84 -13.12 0.02 -17.13
N THR A 85 -11.96 -0.64 -17.09
CA THR A 85 -11.52 -1.56 -18.15
C THR A 85 -12.44 -2.79 -18.26
N ALA A 86 -13.01 -3.23 -17.15
CA ALA A 86 -14.00 -4.31 -17.10
C ALA A 86 -15.44 -3.83 -17.42
N GLY A 87 -15.63 -2.56 -17.80
CA GLY A 87 -16.93 -1.99 -18.13
C GLY A 87 -17.86 -1.83 -16.91
N ILE A 88 -17.28 -1.73 -15.71
CA ILE A 88 -17.98 -1.57 -14.45
C ILE A 88 -17.85 -0.13 -13.99
N ALA A 89 -18.99 0.45 -13.65
CA ALA A 89 -19.03 1.81 -13.13
C ALA A 89 -18.82 1.84 -11.62
N ILE A 90 -18.20 2.90 -11.12
CA ILE A 90 -18.07 3.21 -9.70
C ILE A 90 -18.76 4.54 -9.42
N ARG A 91 -19.55 4.58 -8.35
CA ARG A 91 -20.17 5.80 -7.84
C ARG A 91 -19.81 6.05 -6.38
N PHE A 92 -19.37 7.27 -6.11
CA PHE A 92 -19.06 7.77 -4.77
C PHE A 92 -20.24 8.59 -4.24
N ILE A 93 -20.88 8.09 -3.19
CA ILE A 93 -22.14 8.65 -2.67
C ILE A 93 -21.94 10.09 -2.17
N LYS A 94 -20.91 10.31 -1.34
CA LYS A 94 -20.74 11.61 -0.67
C LYS A 94 -20.28 12.71 -1.61
N GLU A 95 -19.37 12.40 -2.53
CA GLU A 95 -18.84 13.36 -3.49
C GLU A 95 -19.77 13.57 -4.69
N GLY A 96 -20.78 12.71 -4.88
CA GLY A 96 -21.66 12.75 -6.04
C GLY A 96 -20.94 12.45 -7.36
N LEU A 97 -19.80 11.76 -7.29
CA LEU A 97 -18.96 11.43 -8.44
C LEU A 97 -19.34 10.05 -8.98
N SER A 98 -19.34 9.90 -10.30
CA SER A 98 -19.55 8.62 -10.97
C SER A 98 -18.55 8.46 -12.11
N THR A 99 -18.08 7.23 -12.33
CA THR A 99 -17.26 6.86 -13.49
C THR A 99 -18.12 6.49 -14.71
N GLU A 100 -19.45 6.63 -14.62
CA GLU A 100 -20.36 6.38 -15.73
C GLU A 100 -20.23 7.44 -16.84
N GLY A 101 -20.23 6.96 -18.08
CA GLY A 101 -20.30 7.80 -19.29
C GLY A 101 -19.09 8.71 -19.50
N THR A 102 -19.26 9.71 -20.37
CA THR A 102 -18.17 10.61 -20.78
C THR A 102 -17.63 11.46 -19.63
N MET A 103 -18.51 11.87 -18.70
CA MET A 103 -18.12 12.61 -17.51
C MET A 103 -17.25 11.78 -16.57
N GLY A 104 -17.56 10.48 -16.45
CA GLY A 104 -16.75 9.55 -15.67
C GLY A 104 -15.32 9.46 -16.13
N LYS A 105 -15.08 9.31 -17.44
CA LYS A 105 -13.72 9.28 -18.01
C LYS A 105 -12.89 10.53 -17.67
N MET A 106 -13.51 11.70 -17.67
CA MET A 106 -12.86 12.94 -17.24
C MET A 106 -12.50 12.90 -15.76
N ILE A 107 -13.42 12.45 -14.90
CA ILE A 107 -13.18 12.32 -13.45
C ILE A 107 -12.02 11.37 -13.19
N VAL A 108 -11.98 10.21 -13.84
CA VAL A 108 -10.88 9.24 -13.71
C VAL A 108 -9.54 9.86 -14.10
N THR A 109 -9.51 10.62 -15.19
CA THR A 109 -8.29 11.26 -15.71
C THR A 109 -7.80 12.36 -14.76
N ILE A 110 -8.70 13.22 -14.27
CA ILE A 110 -8.37 14.30 -13.33
C ILE A 110 -7.85 13.71 -12.01
N LEU A 111 -8.55 12.71 -11.45
CA LEU A 111 -8.12 12.06 -10.21
C LEU A 111 -6.76 11.39 -10.39
N SER A 112 -6.51 10.75 -11.53
CA SER A 112 -5.22 10.16 -11.86
C SER A 112 -4.10 11.21 -11.88
N ALA A 113 -4.31 12.31 -12.59
CA ALA A 113 -3.32 13.38 -12.71
C ALA A 113 -2.99 14.04 -11.36
N VAL A 114 -4.01 14.26 -10.51
CA VAL A 114 -3.81 14.83 -9.17
C VAL A 114 -2.99 13.89 -8.29
N ALA A 115 -3.24 12.58 -8.35
CA ALA A 115 -2.48 11.62 -7.56
C ALA A 115 -1.04 11.46 -8.01
N ASP A 116 -0.80 11.46 -9.32
CA ASP A 116 0.56 11.42 -9.88
C ASP A 116 1.35 12.65 -9.41
N ALA A 117 0.74 13.84 -9.46
CA ALA A 117 1.36 15.08 -8.99
C ALA A 117 1.63 15.07 -7.47
N GLU A 118 0.72 14.52 -6.66
CA GLU A 118 0.95 14.39 -5.21
C GLU A 118 2.07 13.40 -4.89
N ARG A 119 2.10 12.26 -5.60
CA ARG A 119 3.17 11.26 -5.46
C ARG A 119 4.53 11.85 -5.80
N GLU A 120 4.63 12.59 -6.90
CA GLU A 120 5.86 13.24 -7.33
C GLU A 120 6.32 14.26 -6.28
N ARG A 121 5.41 15.11 -5.79
CA ARG A 121 5.70 16.08 -4.71
C ARG A 121 6.22 15.42 -3.42
N ILE A 122 5.66 14.29 -3.02
CA ILE A 122 6.13 13.54 -1.83
C ILE A 122 7.56 13.03 -2.06
N LEU A 123 7.84 12.49 -3.26
CA LEU A 123 9.17 11.98 -3.62
C LEU A 123 10.21 13.10 -3.67
N GLU A 124 9.88 14.25 -4.28
CA GLU A 124 10.73 15.43 -4.33
C GLU A 124 11.14 15.87 -2.92
N ARG A 125 10.16 16.12 -2.05
CA ARG A 125 10.42 16.57 -0.66
C ARG A 125 11.20 15.55 0.15
N THR A 126 10.92 14.27 -0.03
CA THR A 126 11.65 13.20 0.66
C THR A 126 13.10 13.15 0.19
N ASN A 127 13.34 13.34 -1.11
CA ASN A 127 14.68 13.36 -1.67
C ASN A 127 15.47 14.61 -1.25
N GLU A 128 14.85 15.79 -1.26
CA GLU A 128 15.44 17.02 -0.73
C GLU A 128 15.86 16.85 0.73
N GLY A 129 14.94 16.38 1.59
CA GLY A 129 15.24 16.11 2.99
C GLY A 129 16.34 15.05 3.19
N ARG A 130 16.39 14.04 2.32
CA ARG A 130 17.45 13.02 2.32
C ARG A 130 18.81 13.64 1.97
N VAL A 131 18.87 14.48 0.93
CA VAL A 131 20.10 15.18 0.51
C VAL A 131 20.59 16.10 1.62
N ASP A 132 19.71 16.89 2.23
CA ASP A 132 20.03 17.76 3.37
C ASP A 132 20.56 16.98 4.58
N ALA A 133 19.92 15.84 4.90
CA ALA A 133 20.36 14.98 5.98
C ALA A 133 21.74 14.37 5.69
N MET A 134 22.00 13.94 4.45
CA MET A 134 23.32 13.45 4.03
C MET A 134 24.38 14.56 4.15
N ALA A 135 24.06 15.79 3.74
CA ALA A 135 24.95 16.95 3.88
C ALA A 135 25.26 17.27 5.36
N LYS A 136 24.29 17.05 6.26
CA LYS A 136 24.46 17.16 7.72
C LYS A 136 25.18 15.96 8.36
N GLY A 137 25.65 15.00 7.55
CA GLY A 137 26.40 13.83 8.02
C GLY A 137 25.54 12.70 8.60
N VAL A 138 24.22 12.72 8.39
CA VAL A 138 23.34 11.62 8.80
C VAL A 138 23.69 10.37 7.99
N LYS A 139 24.15 9.32 8.67
CA LYS A 139 24.44 8.02 8.06
C LYS A 139 23.15 7.23 7.88
N PHE A 140 22.73 7.06 6.63
CA PHE A 140 21.59 6.22 6.26
C PHE A 140 21.94 4.73 6.25
N GLY A 141 20.91 3.89 6.27
CA GLY A 141 21.05 2.43 6.26
C GLY A 141 21.08 1.81 7.66
N ARG A 142 21.17 0.48 7.72
CA ARG A 142 21.19 -0.27 8.97
C ARG A 142 22.45 0.10 9.76
N LYS A 143 22.29 0.51 11.02
CA LYS A 143 23.42 0.74 11.92
C LYS A 143 24.29 -0.51 11.99
N ARG A 144 25.60 -0.34 11.86
CA ARG A 144 26.57 -1.44 12.05
C ARG A 144 26.46 -1.91 13.49
N SER A 145 26.14 -3.19 13.69
CA SER A 145 25.93 -3.81 15.01
C SER A 145 26.99 -4.86 15.35
N ILE A 146 27.96 -5.09 14.46
CA ILE A 146 28.97 -6.14 14.60
C ILE A 146 30.26 -5.47 15.05
N ASP A 147 30.87 -6.02 16.10
CA ASP A 147 32.17 -5.63 16.60
C ASP A 147 33.27 -6.12 15.64
N ARG A 148 33.79 -5.20 14.82
CA ARG A 148 34.83 -5.51 13.82
C ARG A 148 36.18 -5.77 14.49
N SER A 149 36.49 -5.09 15.59
CA SER A 149 37.76 -5.24 16.28
C SER A 149 37.89 -6.66 16.83
N LYS A 150 36.85 -7.13 17.53
CA LYS A 150 36.82 -8.50 18.04
C LYS A 150 36.88 -9.54 16.92
N LEU A 151 36.25 -9.27 15.78
CA LEU A 151 36.30 -10.16 14.62
C LEU A 151 37.73 -10.27 14.05
N LEU A 152 38.43 -9.15 13.90
CA LEU A 152 39.80 -9.08 13.37
C LEU A 152 40.80 -9.72 14.34
N GLU A 153 40.65 -9.50 15.65
CA GLU A 153 41.46 -10.16 16.69
C GLU A 153 41.35 -11.69 16.57
N LEU A 154 40.12 -12.23 16.56
CA LEU A 154 39.89 -13.67 16.42
C LEU A 154 40.47 -14.22 15.11
N HIS A 155 40.41 -13.45 14.02
CA HIS A 155 40.99 -13.86 12.75
C HIS A 155 42.52 -13.91 12.79
N ASN A 156 43.16 -12.88 13.37
CA ASN A 156 44.61 -12.80 13.55
C ASN A 156 45.15 -13.89 14.50
N ASP A 157 44.35 -14.30 15.48
CA ASP A 157 44.63 -15.46 16.35
C ASP A 157 44.53 -16.82 15.61
N GLY A 158 44.27 -16.80 14.30
CA GLY A 158 44.20 -17.99 13.45
C GLY A 158 42.86 -18.71 13.48
N MET A 159 41.81 -18.11 14.07
CA MET A 159 40.49 -18.73 14.12
C MET A 159 39.84 -18.74 12.73
N GLY A 160 39.31 -19.89 12.32
CA GLY A 160 38.60 -20.03 11.05
C GLY A 160 37.25 -19.31 11.03
N ALA A 161 36.87 -18.77 9.86
CA ALA A 161 35.66 -17.94 9.68
C ALA A 161 34.35 -18.58 10.16
N THR A 162 34.23 -19.91 10.14
CA THR A 162 33.06 -20.63 10.67
C THR A 162 32.94 -20.53 12.19
N ASN A 163 34.06 -20.56 12.90
CA ASN A 163 34.07 -20.49 14.36
C ASN A 163 33.85 -19.05 14.83
N ILE A 164 34.46 -18.08 14.14
CA ILE A 164 34.20 -16.64 14.35
C ILE A 164 32.72 -16.30 14.17
N ALA A 165 32.09 -16.84 13.11
CA ALA A 165 30.66 -16.64 12.86
C ALA A 165 29.78 -17.14 14.01
N LYS A 166 30.10 -18.30 14.58
CA LYS A 166 29.37 -18.86 15.73
C LYS A 166 29.60 -18.03 17.00
N GLU A 167 30.83 -17.64 17.27
CA GLU A 167 31.23 -16.87 18.46
C GLU A 167 30.56 -15.48 18.49
N LEU A 168 30.45 -14.84 17.32
CA LEU A 168 29.84 -13.51 17.19
C LEU A 168 28.35 -13.54 16.85
N GLY A 169 27.75 -14.72 16.69
CA GLY A 169 26.33 -14.87 16.34
C GLY A 169 25.95 -14.28 14.98
N VAL A 170 26.87 -14.29 14.01
CA VAL A 170 26.68 -13.73 12.66
C VAL A 170 26.76 -14.81 11.57
N GLY A 171 26.25 -14.51 10.39
CA GLY A 171 26.43 -15.38 9.23
C GLY A 171 27.88 -15.42 8.74
N ARG A 172 28.34 -16.57 8.24
CA ARG A 172 29.69 -16.73 7.64
C ARG A 172 29.95 -15.73 6.51
N SER A 173 28.94 -15.39 5.71
CA SER A 173 29.04 -14.39 4.65
C SER A 173 29.40 -13.01 5.19
N THR A 174 28.87 -12.64 6.36
CA THR A 174 29.17 -11.37 7.01
C THR A 174 30.62 -11.32 7.52
N VAL A 175 31.17 -12.45 7.98
CA VAL A 175 32.58 -12.54 8.40
C VAL A 175 33.51 -12.27 7.22
N TYR A 176 33.34 -12.99 6.11
CA TYR A 176 34.15 -12.78 4.91
C TYR A 176 34.00 -11.37 4.36
N LYS A 177 32.79 -10.81 4.35
CA LYS A 177 32.55 -9.44 3.90
C LYS A 177 33.32 -8.42 4.74
N ILE A 178 33.40 -8.61 6.06
CA ILE A 178 34.15 -7.70 6.93
C ILE A 178 35.66 -7.85 6.71
N LEU A 179 36.16 -9.07 6.53
CA LEU A 179 37.57 -9.31 6.24
C LEU A 179 38.02 -8.70 4.90
N ASP A 180 37.14 -8.77 3.89
CA ASP A 180 37.38 -8.20 2.56
C ASP A 180 37.30 -6.66 2.55
N GLU A 181 36.40 -6.06 3.35
CA GLU A 181 36.29 -4.61 3.50
C GLU A 181 37.47 -3.97 4.25
N GLU A 182 38.23 -4.74 5.04
CA GLU A 182 39.34 -4.28 5.89
C GLU A 182 40.72 -4.75 5.40
N SER A 183 40.77 -5.48 4.26
CA SER A 183 42.01 -5.85 3.54
C SER A 183 42.48 -4.71 2.64
#